data_AF-A0A1F9X740-F1
#
_entry.id   AF-A0A1F9X740-F1
#
_cell.length_a   1.000
_cell.length_b   1.000
_cell.length_c   1.000
_cell.angle_alpha   90.00
_cell.angle_beta   90.00
_cell.angle_gamma   90.00
#
_symmetry.space_group_name_H-M   'P 1'
#
loop_
_entity.id
_entity.type
_entity.pdbx_description
1 polymer ?
#
loop_
_entity_poly.entity_id
_entity_poly.type
_entity_poly.pdbx_seq_one_letter_code
_entity_poly.pdbx_strand_id
1 'polypeptide(L)'
;MNNIFVKQFVSCLQIIAVVLFFCHGSRLHAMADRYSMEVVDNKNNKLKQKEYRKALNELETARKNTRLPADLRAEIQYKIADIYDRTLHDYPKALTEYKNFISKYGMTPGVRFIIPARDRITVLEVLSGDVNDASAVIEALRRTEIVQDRQELNKEIALLEKIKAGFPDKLIQNNVYNLLALRYFKNHQWKKAAECYEYVINADKKAENEYFKKMLGICKFEYKKWNLFITAYVVLFIHILCLLLARPWLHISRESAIKMLKLATGWFIVWAGILVILWIKGVPDPRNISKDVSDYVAASGKFFVFLWYSPFGEPRLWYFLLAGYLAMGLAVLGIFSLKNIKYYPARVLAGCVNTLLVSAVCFFLFYYYVSKDLWFYSNGYIYFFDDIETVYYKHPHLFPDVNKDKLPPKQENTFIQ
;
A
#
# COMPACT_ATOMS: atom_id res chain seq x y z
N MET A 1 33.19 35.86 -13.42
CA MET A 1 32.83 34.99 -12.26
C MET A 1 31.48 34.29 -12.40
N ASN A 2 30.44 34.88 -13.00
CA ASN A 2 29.08 34.28 -13.10
C ASN A 2 29.01 32.82 -13.60
N ASN A 3 29.83 32.41 -14.57
CA ASN A 3 29.79 31.04 -15.12
C ASN A 3 30.14 29.93 -14.10
N ILE A 4 30.96 30.20 -13.09
CA ILE A 4 31.31 29.18 -12.07
C ILE A 4 30.11 28.96 -11.13
N PHE A 5 29.44 30.04 -10.73
CA PHE A 5 28.29 29.96 -9.83
C PHE A 5 27.07 29.35 -10.55
N VAL A 6 26.85 29.67 -11.83
CA VAL A 6 25.82 29.00 -12.64
C VAL A 6 26.13 27.51 -12.80
N LYS A 7 27.38 27.11 -13.09
CA LYS A 7 27.75 25.68 -13.13
C LYS A 7 27.53 24.99 -11.79
N GLN A 8 27.98 25.57 -10.67
CA GLN A 8 27.77 25.00 -9.34
C GLN A 8 26.30 24.95 -8.93
N PHE A 9 25.50 25.96 -9.30
CA PHE A 9 24.06 25.94 -9.05
C PHE A 9 23.32 24.91 -9.91
N VAL A 10 23.71 24.75 -11.19
CA VAL A 10 23.23 23.65 -12.04
C VAL A 10 23.66 22.30 -11.48
N SER A 11 24.88 22.15 -10.96
CA SER A 11 25.30 20.93 -10.27
C SER A 11 24.53 20.69 -8.96
N CYS A 12 24.19 21.74 -8.19
CA CYS A 12 23.33 21.60 -7.01
C CYS A 12 21.88 21.30 -7.39
N LEU A 13 21.35 21.84 -8.49
CA LEU A 13 20.05 21.46 -9.05
C LEU A 13 20.08 20.05 -9.63
N GLN A 14 21.19 19.60 -10.20
CA GLN A 14 21.40 18.21 -10.60
C GLN A 14 21.51 17.31 -9.37
N ILE A 15 22.14 17.74 -8.27
CA ILE A 15 22.18 16.97 -7.01
C ILE A 15 20.80 16.95 -6.35
N ILE A 16 20.05 18.05 -6.33
CA ILE A 16 18.67 18.09 -5.81
C ILE A 16 17.73 17.31 -6.72
N ALA A 17 17.90 17.38 -8.04
CA ALA A 17 17.16 16.53 -8.98
C ALA A 17 17.54 15.07 -8.79
N VAL A 18 18.83 14.73 -8.62
CA VAL A 18 19.31 13.37 -8.31
C VAL A 18 18.79 12.92 -6.95
N VAL A 19 18.73 13.77 -5.91
CA VAL A 19 18.16 13.43 -4.59
C VAL A 19 16.65 13.29 -4.66
N LEU A 20 15.94 14.14 -5.42
CA LEU A 20 14.51 13.98 -5.71
C LEU A 20 14.24 12.77 -6.61
N PHE A 21 15.19 12.37 -7.46
CA PHE A 21 15.23 11.17 -8.31
C PHE A 21 15.78 9.96 -7.56
N PHE A 22 16.36 10.14 -6.36
CA PHE A 22 16.70 9.12 -5.34
C PHE A 22 15.59 9.02 -4.28
N CYS A 23 14.70 10.01 -4.16
CA CYS A 23 13.43 9.93 -3.42
C CYS A 23 12.31 9.36 -4.30
N HIS A 24 12.27 9.75 -5.57
CA HIS A 24 11.64 8.96 -6.63
C HIS A 24 12.47 7.72 -6.98
N GLY A 25 13.69 7.59 -6.47
CA GLY A 25 14.62 6.50 -6.74
C GLY A 25 14.55 5.39 -5.71
N SER A 26 14.25 5.73 -4.46
CA SER A 26 13.68 4.83 -3.48
C SER A 26 12.21 4.56 -3.79
N ARG A 27 11.51 5.47 -4.48
CA ARG A 27 10.30 5.09 -5.21
C ARG A 27 10.60 4.20 -6.44
N LEU A 28 11.81 4.17 -7.01
CA LEU A 28 12.30 3.19 -8.01
C LEU A 28 13.04 1.99 -7.38
N HIS A 29 13.10 1.88 -6.05
CA HIS A 29 13.63 0.72 -5.32
C HIS A 29 12.52 0.01 -4.56
N ALA A 30 11.63 0.74 -3.88
CA ALA A 30 10.26 0.29 -3.58
C ALA A 30 9.37 0.22 -4.84
N MET A 31 9.87 0.64 -6.01
CA MET A 31 9.46 0.10 -7.31
C MET A 31 10.57 -0.71 -8.02
N ALA A 32 11.78 -0.95 -7.51
CA ALA A 32 12.50 -2.15 -7.96
C ALA A 32 11.67 -3.37 -7.52
N ASP A 33 11.05 -3.26 -6.35
CA ASP A 33 10.24 -4.31 -5.74
C ASP A 33 8.74 -4.25 -6.13
N ARG A 34 8.28 -3.18 -6.81
CA ARG A 34 6.93 -3.07 -7.43
C ARG A 34 6.94 -2.95 -8.98
N TYR A 35 8.06 -2.57 -9.62
CA TYR A 35 8.28 -2.52 -11.09
C TYR A 35 9.15 -3.67 -11.62
N SER A 36 9.80 -4.48 -10.77
CA SER A 36 10.13 -5.86 -11.16
C SER A 36 8.89 -6.65 -11.61
N MET A 37 7.68 -6.15 -11.31
CA MET A 37 6.42 -6.60 -11.89
C MET A 37 5.71 -5.63 -12.86
N GLU A 38 6.00 -4.32 -12.90
CA GLU A 38 5.19 -3.34 -13.67
C GLU A 38 5.91 -2.54 -14.78
N VAL A 39 7.26 -2.50 -14.89
CA VAL A 39 7.96 -1.90 -16.08
C VAL A 39 9.10 -2.78 -16.59
N VAL A 40 8.79 -4.05 -16.84
CA VAL A 40 9.51 -4.87 -17.85
C VAL A 40 8.51 -5.40 -18.90
N ASP A 41 7.51 -4.57 -19.19
CA ASP A 41 6.15 -4.93 -19.59
C ASP A 41 5.96 -5.24 -21.10
N ASN A 42 7.02 -5.74 -21.74
CA ASN A 42 6.90 -6.34 -23.08
C ASN A 42 7.99 -7.39 -23.33
N LYS A 43 9.23 -7.11 -22.91
CA LYS A 43 10.35 -8.06 -23.05
C LYS A 43 10.25 -9.20 -22.03
N ASN A 44 9.93 -8.91 -20.75
CA ASN A 44 9.66 -9.97 -19.78
C ASN A 44 8.27 -10.56 -19.95
N ASN A 45 7.26 -9.84 -20.48
CA ASN A 45 6.00 -10.50 -20.83
C ASN A 45 6.22 -11.54 -21.93
N LYS A 46 7.05 -11.29 -22.95
CA LYS A 46 7.42 -12.32 -23.94
C LYS A 46 8.25 -13.46 -23.33
N LEU A 47 9.16 -13.17 -22.39
CA LEU A 47 9.96 -14.20 -21.71
C LEU A 47 9.10 -15.08 -20.79
N LYS A 48 8.30 -14.47 -19.92
CA LYS A 48 7.31 -15.13 -19.06
C LYS A 48 6.29 -15.91 -19.90
N GLN A 49 5.73 -15.33 -20.98
CA GLN A 49 4.85 -16.08 -21.91
C GLN A 49 5.55 -17.27 -22.56
N LYS A 50 6.86 -17.19 -22.86
CA LYS A 50 7.64 -18.33 -23.35
C LYS A 50 7.80 -19.40 -22.27
N GLU A 51 8.02 -19.01 -21.01
CA GLU A 51 8.08 -19.91 -19.85
C GLU A 51 6.72 -20.55 -19.56
N TYR A 52 5.62 -19.80 -19.59
CA TYR A 52 4.26 -20.32 -19.43
C TYR A 52 3.84 -21.25 -20.57
N ARG A 53 4.25 -20.98 -21.82
CA ARG A 53 4.08 -21.93 -22.93
C ARG A 53 4.89 -23.21 -22.73
N LYS A 54 6.10 -23.13 -22.15
CA LYS A 54 6.90 -24.30 -21.77
C LYS A 54 6.20 -25.10 -20.68
N ALA A 55 5.72 -24.44 -19.62
CA ALA A 55 4.97 -25.05 -18.53
C ALA A 55 3.66 -25.71 -19.01
N LEU A 56 2.92 -25.06 -19.93
CA LEU A 56 1.74 -25.66 -20.56
C LEU A 56 2.10 -26.90 -21.38
N ASN A 57 3.17 -26.85 -22.20
CA ASN A 57 3.61 -28.04 -22.95
C ASN A 57 4.01 -29.20 -22.01
N GLU A 58 4.66 -28.91 -20.89
CA GLU A 58 5.03 -29.90 -19.86
C GLU A 58 3.79 -30.48 -19.17
N LEU A 59 2.83 -29.62 -18.77
CA LEU A 59 1.54 -30.04 -18.19
C LEU A 59 0.68 -30.82 -19.18
N GLU A 60 0.63 -30.45 -20.45
CA GLU A 60 -0.08 -31.20 -21.51
C GLU A 60 0.57 -32.55 -21.78
N THR A 61 1.90 -32.64 -21.70
CA THR A 61 2.63 -33.91 -21.82
C THR A 61 2.32 -34.81 -20.62
N ALA A 62 2.33 -34.25 -19.40
CA ALA A 62 1.93 -34.96 -18.18
C ALA A 62 0.45 -35.40 -18.23
N ARG A 63 -0.47 -34.55 -18.73
CA ARG A 63 -1.90 -34.85 -18.91
C ARG A 63 -2.14 -36.08 -19.79
N LYS A 64 -1.27 -36.32 -20.78
CA LYS A 64 -1.32 -37.49 -21.68
C LYS A 64 -0.83 -38.78 -21.02
N ASN A 65 -0.10 -38.72 -19.89
CA ASN A 65 0.37 -39.90 -19.18
C ASN A 65 -0.78 -40.57 -18.40
N THR A 66 -1.34 -41.63 -18.98
CA THR A 66 -2.45 -42.40 -18.40
C THR A 66 -2.10 -43.14 -17.11
N ARG A 67 -0.80 -43.33 -16.81
CA ARG A 67 -0.31 -43.98 -15.58
C ARG A 67 -0.38 -43.10 -14.34
N LEU A 68 -0.63 -41.79 -14.49
CA LEU A 68 -0.74 -40.89 -13.36
C LEU A 68 -2.03 -41.15 -12.55
N PRO A 69 -1.98 -41.08 -11.21
CA PRO A 69 -3.14 -41.01 -10.33
C PRO A 69 -4.23 -40.03 -10.78
N ALA A 70 -5.49 -40.33 -10.45
CA ALA A 70 -6.65 -39.56 -10.93
C ALA A 70 -6.68 -38.13 -10.37
N ASP A 71 -6.31 -37.95 -9.11
CA ASP A 71 -6.13 -36.67 -8.42
C ASP A 71 -5.03 -35.81 -9.06
N LEU A 72 -3.86 -36.39 -9.37
CA LEU A 72 -2.78 -35.67 -10.07
C LEU A 72 -3.19 -35.26 -11.50
N ARG A 73 -3.92 -36.11 -12.23
CA ARG A 73 -4.47 -35.74 -13.54
C ARG A 73 -5.54 -34.66 -13.46
N ALA A 74 -6.30 -34.63 -12.37
CA ALA A 74 -7.25 -33.55 -12.09
C ALA A 74 -6.50 -32.23 -11.77
N GLU A 75 -5.47 -32.27 -10.92
CA GLU A 75 -4.65 -31.10 -10.59
C GLU A 75 -3.94 -30.52 -11.82
N ILE A 76 -3.35 -31.37 -12.68
CA ILE A 76 -2.73 -30.93 -13.95
C ILE A 76 -3.77 -30.23 -14.83
N GLN A 77 -4.95 -30.81 -14.99
CA GLN A 77 -6.04 -30.22 -15.78
C GLN A 77 -6.50 -28.87 -15.19
N TYR A 78 -6.61 -28.76 -13.86
CA TYR A 78 -6.92 -27.50 -13.18
C TYR A 78 -5.82 -26.45 -13.41
N LYS A 79 -4.55 -26.82 -13.28
CA LYS A 79 -3.39 -25.93 -13.50
C LYS A 79 -3.31 -25.42 -14.94
N ILE A 80 -3.65 -26.24 -15.94
CA ILE A 80 -3.76 -25.80 -17.33
C ILE A 80 -4.82 -24.69 -17.47
N ALA A 81 -6.00 -24.88 -16.89
CA ALA A 81 -7.07 -23.89 -16.91
C ALA A 81 -6.70 -22.59 -16.15
N ASP A 82 -6.05 -22.71 -14.98
CA ASP A 82 -5.62 -21.59 -14.13
C ASP A 82 -4.51 -20.75 -14.81
N ILE A 83 -3.59 -21.38 -15.57
CA ILE A 83 -2.63 -20.67 -16.43
C ILE A 83 -3.34 -19.93 -17.56
N TYR A 84 -4.33 -20.53 -18.22
CA TYR A 84 -5.11 -19.82 -19.24
C TYR A 84 -5.87 -18.63 -18.66
N ASP A 85 -6.45 -18.76 -17.46
CA ASP A 85 -7.20 -17.71 -16.76
C ASP A 85 -6.29 -16.57 -16.25
N ARG A 86 -5.46 -16.87 -15.25
CA ARG A 86 -4.72 -15.89 -14.47
C ARG A 86 -3.48 -15.37 -15.15
N THR A 87 -2.91 -16.14 -16.07
CA THR A 87 -1.55 -15.89 -16.58
C THR A 87 -1.53 -15.50 -18.07
N LEU A 88 -2.33 -16.16 -18.90
CA LEU A 88 -2.46 -15.84 -20.32
C LEU A 88 -3.68 -14.97 -20.63
N HIS A 89 -4.65 -14.90 -19.73
CA HIS A 89 -5.95 -14.22 -19.89
C HIS A 89 -6.73 -14.67 -21.15
N ASP A 90 -6.55 -15.93 -21.53
CA ASP A 90 -7.27 -16.59 -22.63
C ASP A 90 -8.55 -17.21 -22.06
N TYR A 91 -9.49 -16.34 -21.66
CA TYR A 91 -10.71 -16.72 -20.94
C TYR A 91 -11.55 -17.80 -21.65
N PRO A 92 -11.71 -17.81 -22.99
CA PRO A 92 -12.41 -18.90 -23.68
C PRO A 92 -11.73 -20.26 -23.52
N LYS A 93 -10.39 -20.33 -23.59
CA LYS A 93 -9.67 -21.58 -23.33
C LYS A 93 -9.72 -21.97 -21.86
N ALA A 94 -9.52 -21.02 -20.94
CA ALA A 94 -9.63 -21.26 -19.50
C ALA A 94 -10.99 -21.86 -19.13
N LEU A 95 -12.07 -21.25 -19.63
CA LEU A 95 -13.44 -21.71 -19.43
C LEU A 95 -13.65 -23.12 -19.99
N THR A 96 -13.12 -23.41 -21.17
CA THR A 96 -13.17 -24.74 -21.79
C THR A 96 -12.43 -25.78 -20.93
N GLU A 97 -11.22 -25.48 -20.48
CA GLU A 97 -10.40 -26.41 -19.70
C GLU A 97 -10.94 -26.61 -18.26
N TYR A 98 -11.55 -25.59 -17.64
CA TYR A 98 -12.30 -25.75 -16.38
C TYR A 98 -13.60 -26.56 -16.57
N LYS A 99 -14.36 -26.34 -17.65
CA LYS A 99 -15.54 -27.16 -17.97
C LYS A 99 -15.17 -28.63 -18.19
N ASN A 100 -14.07 -28.88 -18.91
CA ASN A 100 -13.49 -30.22 -19.07
C ASN A 100 -13.05 -30.83 -17.72
N PHE A 101 -12.46 -30.02 -16.83
CA PHE A 101 -12.12 -30.44 -15.47
C PHE A 101 -13.36 -30.89 -14.68
N ILE A 102 -14.41 -30.07 -14.65
CA ILE A 102 -15.64 -30.37 -13.91
C ILE A 102 -16.39 -31.57 -14.51
N SER A 103 -16.49 -31.69 -15.84
CA SER A 103 -17.19 -32.82 -16.46
C SER A 103 -16.50 -34.15 -16.18
N LYS A 104 -15.16 -34.16 -16.10
CA LYS A 104 -14.34 -35.37 -15.95
C LYS A 104 -14.07 -35.76 -14.50
N TYR A 105 -13.93 -34.79 -13.60
CA TYR A 105 -13.51 -35.03 -12.21
C TYR A 105 -14.52 -34.53 -11.15
N GLY A 106 -15.61 -33.88 -11.56
CA GLY A 106 -16.58 -33.24 -10.64
C GLY A 106 -17.38 -34.18 -9.73
N MET A 107 -17.26 -35.50 -9.92
CA MET A 107 -17.82 -36.54 -9.03
C MET A 107 -16.75 -37.41 -8.36
N THR A 108 -15.45 -37.15 -8.60
CA THR A 108 -14.36 -37.95 -8.03
C THR A 108 -14.09 -37.53 -6.57
N PRO A 109 -14.25 -38.43 -5.58
CA PRO A 109 -13.97 -38.10 -4.19
C PRO A 109 -12.51 -37.64 -3.98
N GLY A 110 -12.31 -36.65 -3.11
CA GLY A 110 -10.98 -36.14 -2.74
C GLY A 110 -10.36 -35.11 -3.70
N VAL A 111 -10.97 -34.79 -4.85
CA VAL A 111 -10.43 -33.77 -5.77
C VAL A 111 -10.63 -32.36 -5.20
N ARG A 112 -9.54 -31.78 -4.67
CA ARG A 112 -9.52 -30.50 -3.95
C ARG A 112 -10.03 -29.28 -4.73
N PHE A 113 -9.96 -29.31 -6.06
CA PHE A 113 -10.18 -28.12 -6.90
C PHE A 113 -11.59 -27.98 -7.50
N ILE A 114 -12.56 -28.85 -7.15
CA ILE A 114 -13.93 -28.81 -7.70
C ILE A 114 -14.63 -27.47 -7.41
N ILE A 115 -14.57 -26.98 -6.16
CA ILE A 115 -15.22 -25.72 -5.77
C ILE A 115 -14.54 -24.51 -6.46
N PRO A 116 -13.21 -24.31 -6.35
CA PRO A 116 -12.51 -23.23 -7.07
C PRO A 116 -12.77 -23.21 -8.58
N ALA A 117 -12.81 -24.37 -9.24
CA ALA A 117 -13.06 -24.44 -10.68
C ALA A 117 -14.51 -24.05 -11.03
N ARG A 118 -15.52 -24.45 -10.24
CA ARG A 118 -16.91 -23.99 -10.45
C ARG A 118 -17.03 -22.49 -10.29
N ASP A 119 -16.42 -21.94 -9.24
CA ASP A 119 -16.46 -20.50 -8.97
C ASP A 119 -15.75 -19.71 -10.10
N ARG A 120 -14.60 -20.19 -10.63
CA ARG A 120 -13.95 -19.55 -11.79
C ARG A 120 -14.69 -19.76 -13.12
N ILE A 121 -15.36 -20.88 -13.36
CA ILE A 121 -16.27 -21.03 -14.53
C ILE A 121 -17.29 -19.89 -14.52
N THR A 122 -17.96 -19.67 -13.39
CA THR A 122 -18.98 -18.64 -13.27
C THR A 122 -18.41 -17.23 -13.47
N VAL A 123 -17.20 -16.92 -12.94
CA VAL A 123 -16.53 -15.63 -13.25
C VAL A 123 -16.19 -15.51 -14.74
N LEU A 124 -15.68 -16.58 -15.37
CA LEU A 124 -15.19 -16.56 -16.75
C LEU A 124 -16.30 -16.50 -17.80
N GLU A 125 -17.42 -17.20 -17.59
CA GLU A 125 -18.62 -17.07 -18.44
C GLU A 125 -19.07 -15.62 -18.52
N VAL A 126 -19.05 -14.94 -17.37
CA VAL A 126 -19.48 -13.56 -17.27
C VAL A 126 -18.45 -12.58 -17.84
N LEU A 127 -17.15 -12.79 -17.60
CA LEU A 127 -16.08 -12.03 -18.23
C LEU A 127 -16.07 -12.21 -19.76
N SER A 128 -16.55 -13.35 -20.28
CA SER A 128 -16.72 -13.60 -21.71
C SER A 128 -17.91 -12.85 -22.35
N GLY A 129 -18.78 -12.26 -21.52
CA GLY A 129 -19.80 -11.29 -21.94
C GLY A 129 -21.25 -11.75 -21.79
N ASP A 130 -21.49 -13.03 -21.50
CA ASP A 130 -22.82 -13.64 -21.43
C ASP A 130 -23.46 -13.49 -20.03
N VAL A 131 -23.93 -12.27 -19.73
CA VAL A 131 -24.38 -11.87 -18.38
C VAL A 131 -25.89 -12.09 -18.19
N ASN A 132 -26.37 -13.29 -18.48
CA ASN A 132 -27.80 -13.63 -18.32
C ASN A 132 -28.22 -13.88 -16.86
N ASP A 133 -27.27 -14.23 -15.98
CA ASP A 133 -27.50 -14.43 -14.54
C ASP A 133 -26.56 -13.55 -13.70
N ALA A 134 -27.06 -12.38 -13.27
CA ALA A 134 -26.35 -11.48 -12.37
C ALA A 134 -26.04 -12.10 -10.99
N SER A 135 -26.91 -12.99 -10.49
CA SER A 135 -26.81 -13.55 -9.14
C SER A 135 -25.67 -14.56 -9.06
N ALA A 136 -25.51 -15.41 -10.09
CA ALA A 136 -24.38 -16.31 -10.21
C ALA A 136 -23.03 -15.55 -10.19
N VAL A 137 -22.93 -14.43 -10.91
CA VAL A 137 -21.71 -13.58 -10.90
C VAL A 137 -21.37 -13.08 -9.51
N ILE A 138 -22.39 -12.56 -8.81
CA ILE A 138 -22.23 -11.92 -7.50
C ILE A 138 -21.72 -12.94 -6.47
N GLU A 139 -22.28 -14.15 -6.46
CA GLU A 139 -21.81 -15.22 -5.59
C GLU A 139 -20.39 -15.68 -5.96
N ALA A 140 -20.07 -15.78 -7.25
CA ALA A 140 -18.72 -16.13 -7.70
C ALA A 140 -17.66 -15.07 -7.30
N LEU A 141 -17.95 -13.78 -7.49
CA LEU A 141 -17.09 -12.65 -7.09
C LEU A 141 -17.02 -12.43 -5.57
N ARG A 142 -17.99 -12.98 -4.82
CA ARG A 142 -17.94 -13.05 -3.35
C ARG A 142 -17.01 -14.16 -2.87
N ARG A 143 -16.93 -15.28 -3.61
CA ARG A 143 -16.05 -16.42 -3.32
C ARG A 143 -14.63 -16.26 -3.83
N THR A 144 -14.39 -15.43 -4.85
CA THR A 144 -13.01 -15.12 -5.24
C THR A 144 -12.30 -14.46 -4.06
N GLU A 145 -11.24 -15.11 -3.60
CA GLU A 145 -10.30 -14.55 -2.63
C GLU A 145 -9.76 -13.19 -3.11
N ILE A 146 -9.06 -12.50 -2.21
CA ILE A 146 -8.57 -11.14 -2.45
C ILE A 146 -7.58 -11.13 -3.63
N VAL A 147 -8.11 -10.88 -4.83
CA VAL A 147 -7.35 -10.51 -6.02
C VAL A 147 -6.47 -9.31 -5.66
N GLN A 148 -5.16 -9.56 -5.63
CA GLN A 148 -4.15 -8.52 -5.42
C GLN A 148 -3.70 -7.88 -6.74
N ASP A 149 -3.91 -8.55 -7.88
CA ASP A 149 -3.61 -7.96 -9.18
C ASP A 149 -4.56 -6.81 -9.51
N ARG A 150 -3.97 -5.71 -9.96
CA ARG A 150 -4.72 -4.48 -10.26
C ARG A 150 -5.45 -4.55 -11.60
N GLN A 151 -4.97 -5.35 -12.56
CA GLN A 151 -5.65 -5.47 -13.86
C GLN A 151 -6.92 -6.32 -13.74
N GLU A 152 -6.85 -7.47 -13.07
CA GLU A 152 -8.01 -8.30 -12.75
C GLU A 152 -9.02 -7.53 -11.87
N LEU A 153 -8.55 -6.79 -10.86
CA LEU A 153 -9.42 -5.95 -10.03
C LEU A 153 -10.15 -4.85 -10.83
N ASN A 154 -9.49 -4.25 -11.84
CA ASN A 154 -10.13 -3.30 -12.75
C ASN A 154 -11.19 -3.98 -13.64
N LYS A 155 -10.95 -5.22 -14.09
CA LYS A 155 -11.93 -6.01 -14.87
C LYS A 155 -13.16 -6.37 -14.02
N GLU A 156 -12.96 -6.83 -12.77
CA GLU A 156 -14.05 -7.09 -11.82
C GLU A 156 -14.89 -5.82 -11.56
N ILE A 157 -14.25 -4.66 -11.37
CA ILE A 157 -14.95 -3.37 -11.20
C ILE A 157 -15.78 -3.02 -12.44
N ALA A 158 -15.20 -3.13 -13.64
CA ALA A 158 -15.91 -2.81 -14.88
C ALA A 158 -17.12 -3.73 -15.11
N LEU A 159 -16.99 -5.01 -14.76
CA LEU A 159 -18.08 -5.98 -14.81
C LEU A 159 -19.18 -5.65 -13.79
N LEU A 160 -18.82 -5.37 -12.54
CA LEU A 160 -19.80 -5.00 -11.51
C LEU A 160 -20.55 -3.69 -11.86
N GLU A 161 -19.89 -2.71 -12.47
CA GLU A 161 -20.56 -1.50 -12.98
C GLU A 161 -21.51 -1.82 -14.16
N LYS A 162 -21.17 -2.77 -15.05
CA LYS A 162 -22.08 -3.27 -16.11
C LYS A 162 -23.33 -3.93 -15.49
N ILE A 163 -23.16 -4.76 -14.47
CA ILE A 163 -24.29 -5.41 -13.76
C ILE A 163 -25.15 -4.37 -13.04
N LYS A 164 -24.54 -3.41 -12.34
CA LYS A 164 -25.23 -2.28 -11.69
C LYS A 164 -26.10 -1.48 -12.66
N ALA A 165 -25.67 -1.30 -13.90
CA ALA A 165 -26.43 -0.61 -14.93
C ALA A 165 -27.54 -1.49 -15.56
N GLY A 166 -27.33 -2.80 -15.66
CA GLY A 166 -28.27 -3.72 -16.31
C GLY A 166 -29.40 -4.25 -15.43
N PHE A 167 -29.21 -4.32 -14.11
CA PHE A 167 -30.14 -4.97 -13.19
C PHE A 167 -30.72 -3.97 -12.18
N PRO A 168 -32.00 -3.55 -12.33
CA PRO A 168 -32.65 -2.59 -11.43
C PRO A 168 -33.15 -3.20 -10.11
N ASP A 169 -33.08 -4.52 -9.94
CA ASP A 169 -33.51 -5.19 -8.71
C ASP A 169 -32.72 -4.72 -7.48
N LYS A 170 -33.43 -4.31 -6.43
CA LYS A 170 -32.83 -3.68 -5.24
C LYS A 170 -31.93 -4.63 -4.44
N LEU A 171 -32.25 -5.93 -4.38
CA LEU A 171 -31.45 -6.91 -3.65
C LEU A 171 -30.14 -7.22 -4.40
N ILE A 172 -30.24 -7.38 -5.73
CA ILE A 172 -29.08 -7.52 -6.61
C ILE A 172 -28.19 -6.27 -6.51
N GLN A 173 -28.77 -5.07 -6.60
CA GLN A 173 -28.03 -3.81 -6.47
C GLN A 173 -27.27 -3.69 -5.15
N ASN A 174 -27.90 -3.97 -4.00
CA ASN A 174 -27.22 -3.90 -2.70
C ASN A 174 -25.98 -4.80 -2.64
N ASN A 175 -26.06 -6.01 -3.20
CA ASN A 175 -24.92 -6.93 -3.29
C ASN A 175 -23.82 -6.42 -4.23
N VAL A 176 -24.20 -5.88 -5.39
CA VAL A 176 -23.27 -5.28 -6.36
C VAL A 176 -22.54 -4.07 -5.76
N TYR A 177 -23.26 -3.17 -5.09
CA TYR A 177 -22.67 -2.01 -4.41
C TYR A 177 -21.72 -2.42 -3.28
N ASN A 178 -22.02 -3.47 -2.51
CA ASN A 178 -21.11 -4.00 -1.50
C ASN A 178 -19.80 -4.53 -2.14
N LEU A 179 -19.90 -5.34 -3.20
CA LEU A 179 -18.74 -5.85 -3.93
C LEU A 179 -17.94 -4.71 -4.59
N LEU A 180 -18.60 -3.73 -5.20
CA LEU A 180 -17.97 -2.51 -5.73
C LEU A 180 -17.25 -1.73 -4.65
N ALA A 181 -17.84 -1.56 -3.47
CA ALA A 181 -17.20 -0.87 -2.35
C ALA A 181 -15.89 -1.55 -1.93
N LEU A 182 -15.92 -2.89 -1.80
CA LEU A 182 -14.74 -3.70 -1.51
C LEU A 182 -13.68 -3.62 -2.60
N ARG A 183 -14.06 -3.70 -3.88
CA ARG A 183 -13.10 -3.65 -5.01
C ARG A 183 -12.52 -2.24 -5.21
N TYR A 184 -13.34 -1.20 -5.12
CA TYR A 184 -12.88 0.19 -5.14
C TYR A 184 -11.95 0.51 -3.97
N PHE A 185 -12.23 -0.02 -2.77
CA PHE A 185 -11.34 0.15 -1.61
C PHE A 185 -9.96 -0.45 -1.87
N LYS A 186 -9.90 -1.71 -2.34
CA LYS A 186 -8.66 -2.39 -2.72
C LYS A 186 -7.89 -1.66 -3.83
N ASN A 187 -8.58 -1.09 -4.82
CA ASN A 187 -7.98 -0.32 -5.91
C ASN A 187 -7.65 1.15 -5.53
N HIS A 188 -7.70 1.49 -4.24
CA HIS A 188 -7.48 2.85 -3.70
C HIS A 188 -8.42 3.94 -4.28
N GLN A 189 -9.58 3.56 -4.83
CA GLN A 189 -10.61 4.47 -5.29
C GLN A 189 -11.56 4.84 -4.12
N TRP A 190 -10.98 5.30 -3.00
CA TRP A 190 -11.67 5.44 -1.70
C TRP A 190 -12.95 6.29 -1.76
N LYS A 191 -13.00 7.32 -2.62
CA LYS A 191 -14.21 8.14 -2.81
C LYS A 191 -15.39 7.30 -3.32
N LYS A 192 -15.17 6.52 -4.39
CA LYS A 192 -16.20 5.62 -4.93
C LYS A 192 -16.55 4.49 -3.97
N ALA A 193 -15.57 3.98 -3.22
CA ALA A 193 -15.83 3.01 -2.17
C ALA A 193 -16.74 3.57 -1.08
N ALA A 194 -16.51 4.81 -0.64
CA ALA A 194 -17.38 5.51 0.31
C ALA A 194 -18.79 5.72 -0.26
N GLU A 195 -18.92 6.19 -1.51
CA GLU A 195 -20.21 6.36 -2.20
C GLU A 195 -21.00 5.03 -2.26
N CYS A 196 -20.32 3.90 -2.51
CA CYS A 196 -20.94 2.58 -2.54
C CYS A 196 -21.36 2.08 -1.15
N TYR A 197 -20.53 2.25 -0.10
CA TYR A 197 -20.93 1.89 1.27
C TYR A 197 -22.09 2.77 1.78
N GLU A 198 -22.10 4.06 1.43
CA GLU A 198 -23.17 5.00 1.77
C GLU A 198 -24.49 4.60 1.09
N TYR A 199 -24.44 4.13 -0.17
CA TYR A 199 -25.60 3.52 -0.82
C TYR A 199 -26.12 2.30 -0.04
N VAL A 200 -25.25 1.34 0.30
CA VAL A 200 -25.65 0.11 1.04
C VAL A 200 -26.31 0.42 2.38
N ILE A 201 -25.73 1.35 3.16
CA ILE A 201 -26.29 1.80 4.45
C ILE A 201 -27.65 2.47 4.28
N ASN A 202 -27.84 3.29 3.24
CA ASN A 202 -29.10 3.98 2.99
C ASN A 202 -30.19 3.05 2.43
N ALA A 203 -29.80 2.04 1.65
CA ALA A 203 -30.72 1.11 0.99
C ALA A 203 -31.30 0.06 1.95
N ASP A 204 -30.53 -0.37 2.96
CA ASP A 204 -30.96 -1.28 4.02
C ASP A 204 -30.96 -0.60 5.40
N LYS A 205 -32.11 -0.02 5.76
CA LYS A 205 -32.33 0.61 7.09
C LYS A 205 -32.23 -0.37 8.27
N LYS A 206 -32.29 -1.69 8.04
CA LYS A 206 -32.10 -2.71 9.09
C LYS A 206 -30.64 -3.13 9.22
N ALA A 207 -29.82 -2.88 8.21
CA ALA A 207 -28.38 -2.94 8.31
C ALA A 207 -27.83 -1.77 9.14
N GLU A 208 -28.10 -1.78 10.44
CA GLU A 208 -27.25 -1.14 11.45
C GLU A 208 -25.87 -1.81 11.56
N ASN A 209 -25.41 -2.44 10.48
CA ASN A 209 -24.18 -3.21 10.42
C ASN A 209 -22.99 -2.25 10.63
N GLU A 210 -22.48 -2.23 11.85
CA GLU A 210 -21.35 -1.41 12.27
C GLU A 210 -20.14 -1.59 11.35
N TYR A 211 -19.99 -2.77 10.73
CA TYR A 211 -19.00 -3.03 9.70
C TYR A 211 -19.06 -2.01 8.55
N PHE A 212 -20.24 -1.77 7.95
CA PHE A 212 -20.36 -0.82 6.84
C PHE A 212 -20.14 0.61 7.30
N LYS A 213 -20.65 1.00 8.48
CA LYS A 213 -20.41 2.32 9.08
C LYS A 213 -18.91 2.55 9.32
N LYS A 214 -18.19 1.55 9.86
CA LYS A 214 -16.74 1.54 10.08
C LYS A 214 -15.96 1.62 8.76
N MET A 215 -16.31 0.81 7.77
CA MET A 215 -15.67 0.82 6.45
C MET A 215 -15.90 2.13 5.70
N LEU A 216 -17.10 2.73 5.79
CA LEU A 216 -17.38 4.07 5.27
C LEU A 216 -16.50 5.14 5.95
N GLY A 217 -16.35 5.07 7.28
CA GLY A 217 -15.46 5.94 8.04
C GLY A 217 -14.00 5.84 7.57
N ILE A 218 -13.49 4.62 7.41
CA ILE A 218 -12.14 4.35 6.89
C ILE A 218 -11.98 4.91 5.46
N CYS A 219 -12.96 4.70 4.58
CA CYS A 219 -12.91 5.22 3.20
C CYS A 219 -12.90 6.76 3.17
N LYS A 220 -13.75 7.42 3.96
CA LYS A 220 -13.80 8.89 4.06
C LYS A 220 -12.51 9.45 4.69
N PHE A 221 -11.92 8.74 5.66
CA PHE A 221 -10.63 9.10 6.25
C PHE A 221 -9.47 9.01 5.25
N GLU A 222 -9.28 7.86 4.58
CA GLU A 222 -8.21 7.68 3.59
C GLU A 222 -8.38 8.62 2.39
N TYR A 223 -9.61 8.90 1.95
CA TYR A 223 -9.87 9.91 0.91
C TYR A 223 -9.45 11.32 1.35
N LYS A 224 -9.81 11.75 2.57
CA LYS A 224 -9.40 13.04 3.12
C LYS A 224 -7.88 13.14 3.25
N LYS A 225 -7.24 12.08 3.74
CA LYS A 225 -5.79 11.94 3.90
C LYS A 225 -5.06 12.03 2.55
N TRP A 226 -5.59 11.42 1.50
CA TRP A 226 -5.07 11.55 0.12
C TRP A 226 -5.26 12.94 -0.49
N ASN A 227 -6.41 13.57 -0.28
CA ASN A 227 -6.61 14.96 -0.73
C ASN A 227 -5.61 15.91 -0.07
N LEU A 228 -5.42 15.80 1.25
CA LEU A 228 -4.41 16.58 1.98
C LEU A 228 -2.99 16.32 1.45
N PHE A 229 -2.66 15.09 1.05
CA PHE A 229 -1.38 14.75 0.43
C PHE A 229 -1.19 15.43 -0.94
N ILE A 230 -2.21 15.41 -1.80
CA ILE A 230 -2.17 16.14 -3.08
C ILE A 230 -2.04 17.65 -2.82
N THR A 231 -2.83 18.22 -1.90
CA THR A 231 -2.73 19.65 -1.53
C THR A 231 -1.34 20.00 -1.03
N ALA A 232 -0.73 19.19 -0.15
CA ALA A 232 0.62 19.41 0.34
C ALA A 232 1.67 19.36 -0.79
N TYR A 233 1.54 18.44 -1.75
CA TYR A 233 2.39 18.42 -2.95
C TYR A 233 2.22 19.66 -3.84
N VAL A 234 0.99 20.13 -4.05
CA VAL A 234 0.70 21.33 -4.84
C VAL A 234 1.27 22.58 -4.17
N VAL A 235 1.11 22.72 -2.84
CA VAL A 235 1.69 23.83 -2.08
C VAL A 235 3.22 23.79 -2.13
N LEU A 236 3.84 22.62 -1.97
CA LEU A 236 5.29 22.45 -2.08
C LEU A 236 5.79 22.82 -3.49
N PHE A 237 5.09 22.39 -4.54
CA PHE A 237 5.43 22.69 -5.92
C PHE A 237 5.34 24.19 -6.23
N ILE A 238 4.24 24.85 -5.82
CA ILE A 238 4.09 26.31 -5.93
C ILE A 238 5.21 27.02 -5.17
N HIS A 239 5.57 26.54 -3.98
CA HIS A 239 6.65 27.13 -3.19
C HIS A 239 8.01 27.02 -3.90
N ILE A 240 8.34 25.84 -4.44
CA ILE A 240 9.56 25.62 -5.24
C ILE A 240 9.57 26.53 -6.48
N LEU A 241 8.43 26.69 -7.17
CA LEU A 241 8.31 27.59 -8.32
C LEU A 241 8.55 29.06 -7.93
N CYS A 242 7.97 29.53 -6.82
CA CYS A 242 8.23 30.87 -6.29
C CYS A 242 9.70 31.08 -5.93
N LEU A 243 10.36 30.09 -5.31
CA LEU A 243 11.80 30.15 -5.04
C LEU A 243 12.62 30.22 -6.33
N LEU A 244 12.28 29.44 -7.35
CA LEU A 244 12.97 29.47 -8.66
C LEU A 244 12.81 30.83 -9.36
N LEU A 245 11.62 31.42 -9.32
CA LEU A 245 11.34 32.73 -9.91
C LEU A 245 12.06 33.87 -9.17
N ALA A 246 12.14 33.80 -7.83
CA ALA A 246 12.80 34.82 -7.03
C ALA A 246 14.35 34.76 -7.06
N ARG A 247 14.93 33.70 -7.63
CA ARG A 247 16.38 33.51 -7.83
C ARG A 247 17.25 33.82 -6.59
N PRO A 248 16.91 33.35 -5.37
CA PRO A 248 17.60 33.73 -4.13
C PRO A 248 19.10 33.38 -4.16
N TRP A 249 19.51 32.39 -4.95
CA TRP A 249 20.91 32.02 -5.16
C TRP A 249 21.78 33.16 -5.71
N LEU A 250 21.22 34.11 -6.47
CA LEU A 250 21.96 35.30 -6.95
C LEU A 250 22.32 36.27 -5.81
N HIS A 251 21.69 36.13 -4.64
CA HIS A 251 21.86 37.01 -3.48
C HIS A 251 22.49 36.30 -2.26
N ILE A 252 22.70 34.99 -2.35
CA ILE A 252 23.33 34.18 -1.31
C ILE A 252 24.84 34.15 -1.57
N SER A 253 25.61 34.81 -0.71
CA SER A 253 27.07 34.68 -0.73
C SER A 253 27.49 33.27 -0.32
N ARG A 254 28.68 32.83 -0.79
CA ARG A 254 29.27 31.54 -0.40
C ARG A 254 29.37 31.39 1.12
N GLU A 255 29.70 32.47 1.83
CA GLU A 255 29.72 32.49 3.29
C GLU A 255 28.34 32.25 3.90
N SER A 256 27.30 32.88 3.37
CA SER A 256 25.92 32.67 3.84
C SER A 256 25.50 31.21 3.64
N ALA A 257 25.82 30.60 2.49
CA ALA A 257 25.56 29.18 2.25
C ALA A 257 26.31 28.27 3.24
N ILE A 258 27.58 28.57 3.56
CA ILE A 258 28.35 27.82 4.57
C ILE A 258 27.76 28.01 5.97
N LYS A 259 27.34 29.23 6.34
CA LYS A 259 26.67 29.53 7.62
C LYS A 259 25.34 28.78 7.74
N MET A 260 24.54 28.72 6.67
CA MET A 260 23.31 27.91 6.62
C MET A 260 23.59 26.42 6.81
N LEU A 261 24.57 25.87 6.08
CA LEU A 261 24.92 24.45 6.19
C LEU A 261 25.38 24.10 7.62
N LYS A 262 26.23 24.94 8.22
CA LYS A 262 26.65 24.78 9.62
C LYS A 262 25.48 24.84 10.60
N LEU A 263 24.53 25.78 10.43
CA LEU A 263 23.33 25.87 11.27
C LEU A 263 22.44 24.63 11.12
N ALA A 264 22.27 24.14 9.89
CA ALA A 264 21.49 22.93 9.59
C ALA A 264 22.12 21.68 10.20
N THR A 265 23.43 21.48 10.05
CA THR A 265 24.18 20.39 10.69
C THR A 265 24.15 20.51 12.22
N GLY A 266 24.24 21.73 12.77
CA GLY A 266 24.13 21.97 14.21
C GLY A 266 22.76 21.56 14.76
N TRP A 267 21.66 21.95 14.09
CA TRP A 267 20.31 21.53 14.44
C TRP A 267 20.12 20.01 14.35
N PHE A 268 20.71 19.37 13.34
CA PHE A 268 20.72 17.92 13.22
C PHE A 268 21.48 17.23 14.36
N ILE A 269 22.63 17.76 14.79
CA ILE A 269 23.39 17.23 15.94
C ILE A 269 22.56 17.38 17.22
N VAL A 270 21.88 18.52 17.43
CA VAL A 270 20.97 18.73 18.57
C VAL A 270 19.83 17.71 18.54
N TRP A 271 19.19 17.51 17.38
CA TRP A 271 18.10 16.54 17.22
C TRP A 271 18.57 15.10 17.43
N ALA A 272 19.73 14.71 16.89
CA ALA A 272 20.33 13.39 17.08
C ALA A 272 20.74 13.18 18.56
N GLY A 273 21.22 14.22 19.23
CA GLY A 273 21.47 14.23 20.67
C GLY A 273 20.19 14.03 21.48
N ILE A 274 19.09 14.72 21.13
CA ILE A 274 17.77 14.48 21.73
C ILE A 274 17.33 13.03 21.52
N LEU A 275 17.53 12.48 20.31
CA LEU A 275 17.18 11.09 20.03
C LEU A 275 17.97 10.10 20.89
N VAL A 276 19.29 10.30 21.01
CA VAL A 276 20.16 9.47 21.86
C VAL A 276 19.79 9.63 23.34
N ILE A 277 19.43 10.83 23.80
CA ILE A 277 18.97 11.07 25.17
C ILE A 277 17.63 10.35 25.43
N LEU A 278 16.68 10.36 24.50
CA LEU A 278 15.41 9.63 24.63
C LEU A 278 15.63 8.12 24.68
N TRP A 279 16.55 7.60 23.86
CA TRP A 279 16.95 6.19 23.88
C TRP A 279 17.64 5.80 25.21
N ILE A 280 18.64 6.56 25.67
CA ILE A 280 19.35 6.31 26.93
C ILE A 280 18.43 6.44 28.15
N LYS A 281 17.47 7.39 28.13
CA LYS A 281 16.50 7.57 29.23
C LYS A 281 15.46 6.45 29.33
N GLY A 282 15.53 5.42 28.47
CA GLY A 282 14.64 4.29 28.56
C GLY A 282 13.20 4.67 28.26
N VAL A 283 12.94 5.32 27.11
CA VAL A 283 11.68 5.04 26.41
C VAL A 283 11.61 3.51 26.31
N PRO A 284 10.63 2.86 26.97
CA PRO A 284 10.74 1.46 27.32
C PRO A 284 10.95 0.62 26.07
N ASP A 285 11.87 -0.34 26.15
CA ASP A 285 12.05 -1.35 25.10
C ASP A 285 10.66 -1.96 24.81
N PRO A 286 10.14 -1.87 23.57
CA PRO A 286 8.78 -2.32 23.28
C PRO A 286 8.57 -3.82 23.52
N ARG A 287 9.64 -4.60 23.71
CA ARG A 287 9.58 -6.01 24.14
C ARG A 287 9.21 -6.18 25.62
N ASN A 288 9.30 -5.11 26.42
CA ASN A 288 8.99 -5.07 27.86
C ASN A 288 7.78 -4.19 28.20
N ILE A 289 7.06 -3.66 27.22
CA ILE A 289 5.78 -2.97 27.46
C ILE A 289 4.73 -4.04 27.79
N SER A 290 4.21 -4.04 29.03
CA SER A 290 3.19 -5.02 29.42
C SER A 290 1.93 -4.87 28.57
N LYS A 291 1.22 -5.97 28.40
CA LYS A 291 -0.03 -6.04 27.63
C LYS A 291 -1.05 -4.99 28.09
N ASP A 292 -1.11 -4.70 29.39
CA ASP A 292 -2.00 -3.69 29.98
C ASP A 292 -1.74 -2.28 29.45
N VAL A 293 -0.49 -1.93 29.15
CA VAL A 293 -0.14 -0.64 28.54
C VAL A 293 -0.54 -0.62 27.06
N SER A 294 -0.39 -1.73 26.34
CA SER A 294 -0.91 -1.86 24.98
C SER A 294 -2.43 -1.69 24.94
N ASP A 295 -3.14 -2.36 25.84
CA ASP A 295 -4.61 -2.34 25.91
C ASP A 295 -5.14 -0.98 26.44
N TYR A 296 -4.44 -0.32 27.37
CA TYR A 296 -4.77 1.03 27.84
C TYR A 296 -4.52 2.10 26.76
N VAL A 297 -3.46 1.96 25.96
CA VAL A 297 -3.25 2.81 24.78
C VAL A 297 -4.35 2.54 23.76
N ALA A 298 -4.68 1.26 23.48
CA ALA A 298 -5.77 0.83 22.59
C ALA A 298 -7.13 1.45 22.95
N ALA A 299 -7.48 1.47 24.23
CA ALA A 299 -8.72 2.06 24.72
C ALA A 299 -8.72 3.61 24.69
N SER A 300 -7.58 4.26 24.88
CA SER A 300 -7.49 5.72 25.00
C SER A 300 -7.36 6.47 23.67
N GLY A 301 -6.90 5.80 22.60
CA GLY A 301 -6.96 6.31 21.22
C GLY A 301 -6.18 7.60 20.94
N LYS A 302 -5.25 7.99 21.83
CA LYS A 302 -4.62 9.33 21.84
C LYS A 302 -3.11 9.33 22.13
N PHE A 303 -2.37 8.31 21.72
CA PHE A 303 -0.90 8.31 21.86
C PHE A 303 -0.18 8.11 20.53
N PHE A 304 0.90 8.88 20.37
CA PHE A 304 1.80 8.84 19.23
C PHE A 304 3.07 8.12 19.65
N VAL A 305 3.01 6.79 19.76
CA VAL A 305 4.16 5.98 20.19
C VAL A 305 5.09 5.78 19.01
N PHE A 306 6.22 6.48 19.00
CA PHE A 306 7.35 6.09 18.15
C PHE A 306 7.94 4.80 18.72
N LEU A 307 8.05 3.77 17.89
CA LEU A 307 8.54 2.45 18.28
C LEU A 307 9.91 2.23 17.65
N TRP A 308 10.95 2.24 18.49
CA TRP A 308 12.34 2.40 18.07
C TRP A 308 13.04 1.05 18.03
N TYR A 309 13.18 0.45 16.84
CA TYR A 309 13.93 -0.80 16.70
C TYR A 309 15.44 -0.56 16.52
N SER A 310 15.83 0.52 15.85
CA SER A 310 17.21 1.06 15.84
C SER A 310 17.23 2.48 15.24
N PRO A 311 17.80 3.49 15.92
CA PRO A 311 17.85 4.86 15.40
C PRO A 311 18.71 5.04 14.14
N PHE A 312 19.49 4.03 13.74
CA PHE A 312 20.30 4.09 12.51
C PHE A 312 19.87 3.05 11.47
N GLY A 313 19.17 1.99 11.89
CA GLY A 313 18.73 0.90 11.01
C GLY A 313 17.42 1.14 10.27
N GLU A 314 16.58 2.09 10.70
CA GLU A 314 15.27 2.31 10.09
C GLU A 314 15.28 3.39 8.97
N PRO A 315 15.04 3.04 7.69
CA PRO A 315 15.09 4.00 6.58
C PRO A 315 14.12 5.18 6.73
N ARG A 316 13.00 4.96 7.44
CA ARG A 316 11.98 5.98 7.71
C ARG A 316 12.52 7.16 8.50
N LEU A 317 13.45 6.93 9.43
CA LEU A 317 14.09 8.01 10.18
C LEU A 317 14.97 8.87 9.25
N TRP A 318 15.68 8.25 8.32
CA TRP A 318 16.48 8.96 7.31
C TRP A 318 15.60 9.76 6.33
N TYR A 319 14.41 9.28 5.97
CA TYR A 319 13.43 10.08 5.22
C TYR A 319 12.86 11.25 6.02
N PHE A 320 12.61 11.09 7.33
CA PHE A 320 12.21 12.21 8.20
C PHE A 320 13.26 13.32 8.20
N LEU A 321 14.51 12.91 8.42
CA LEU A 321 15.67 13.77 8.42
C LEU A 321 15.82 14.53 7.10
N LEU A 322 15.76 13.80 5.97
CA LEU A 322 15.85 14.41 4.65
C LEU A 322 14.70 15.40 4.40
N ALA A 323 13.48 15.08 4.81
CA ALA A 323 12.33 15.99 4.73
C ALA A 323 12.52 17.25 5.61
N GLY A 324 13.07 17.11 6.82
CA GLY A 324 13.39 18.23 7.72
C GLY A 324 14.50 19.12 7.18
N TYR A 325 15.58 18.53 6.62
CA TYR A 325 16.65 19.27 5.95
C TYR A 325 16.14 20.02 4.71
N LEU A 326 15.30 19.38 3.88
CA LEU A 326 14.66 20.02 2.73
C LEU A 326 13.74 21.17 3.17
N ALA A 327 12.93 20.97 4.22
CA ALA A 327 12.06 22.00 4.76
C ALA A 327 12.85 23.22 5.23
N MET A 328 13.90 23.00 6.02
CA MET A 328 14.79 24.06 6.52
C MET A 328 15.52 24.78 5.38
N GLY A 329 16.03 24.04 4.38
CA GLY A 329 16.65 24.62 3.20
C GLY A 329 15.70 25.52 2.40
N LEU A 330 14.50 25.03 2.09
CA LEU A 330 13.46 25.77 1.38
C LEU A 330 13.00 27.00 2.17
N ALA A 331 12.77 26.86 3.48
CA ALA A 331 12.40 27.95 4.38
C ALA A 331 13.43 29.08 4.36
N VAL A 332 14.72 28.75 4.47
CA VAL A 332 15.81 29.74 4.47
C VAL A 332 15.98 30.38 3.09
N LEU A 333 15.88 29.61 1.99
CA LEU A 333 15.84 30.18 0.63
C LEU A 333 14.68 31.17 0.46
N GLY A 334 13.53 30.90 1.09
CA GLY A 334 12.39 31.81 1.18
C GLY A 334 12.71 33.10 1.94
N ILE A 335 13.40 33.01 3.08
CA ILE A 335 13.83 34.22 3.82
C ILE A 335 14.77 35.08 2.95
N PHE A 336 15.68 34.47 2.19
CA PHE A 336 16.57 35.21 1.28
C PHE A 336 15.85 35.81 0.06
N SER A 337 14.80 35.17 -0.46
CA SER A 337 14.01 35.72 -1.58
C SER A 337 13.27 37.01 -1.19
N LEU A 338 12.92 37.16 0.08
CA LEU A 338 12.24 38.34 0.63
C LEU A 338 13.18 39.55 0.84
N LYS A 339 14.49 39.46 0.52
CA LYS A 339 15.48 40.54 0.74
C LYS A 339 15.09 41.88 0.08
N ASN A 340 14.30 41.85 -0.99
CA ASN A 340 13.82 43.04 -1.70
C ASN A 340 12.67 43.78 -0.98
N ILE A 341 12.06 43.19 0.06
CA ILE A 341 11.04 43.85 0.88
C ILE A 341 11.72 44.87 1.81
N LYS A 342 11.61 46.17 1.48
CA LYS A 342 12.23 47.27 2.25
C LYS A 342 11.83 47.26 3.73
N TYR A 343 10.55 47.05 4.04
CA TYR A 343 10.03 47.06 5.40
C TYR A 343 10.45 45.79 6.19
N TYR A 344 11.34 45.95 7.17
CA TYR A 344 11.94 44.84 7.91
C TYR A 344 10.92 43.96 8.67
N PRO A 345 9.92 44.49 9.39
CA PRO A 345 8.94 43.65 10.10
C PRO A 345 8.12 42.74 9.16
N ALA A 346 7.66 43.25 8.00
CA ALA A 346 6.96 42.42 7.02
C ALA A 346 7.86 41.34 6.41
N ARG A 347 9.16 41.63 6.22
CA ARG A 347 10.14 40.66 5.74
C ARG A 347 10.34 39.51 6.73
N VAL A 348 10.47 39.83 8.02
CA VAL A 348 10.59 38.82 9.09
C VAL A 348 9.31 38.00 9.20
N LEU A 349 8.15 38.65 9.25
CA LEU A 349 6.85 37.98 9.35
C LEU A 349 6.60 37.03 8.17
N ALA A 350 6.81 37.49 6.93
CA ALA A 350 6.69 36.65 5.74
C ALA A 350 7.69 35.48 5.76
N GLY A 351 8.91 35.69 6.26
CA GLY A 351 9.90 34.63 6.46
C GLY A 351 9.43 33.57 7.45
N CYS A 352 8.90 33.98 8.61
CA CYS A 352 8.35 33.09 9.63
C CYS A 352 7.13 32.30 9.12
N VAL A 353 6.16 32.97 8.49
CA VAL A 353 4.96 32.33 7.90
C VAL A 353 5.36 31.32 6.83
N ASN A 354 6.30 31.66 5.95
CA ASN A 354 6.80 30.76 4.93
C ASN A 354 7.52 29.54 5.54
N THR A 355 8.34 29.75 6.57
CA THR A 355 9.06 28.68 7.28
C THR A 355 8.09 27.69 7.94
N LEU A 356 7.02 28.20 8.57
CA LEU A 356 5.98 27.39 9.19
C LEU A 356 5.20 26.58 8.14
N LEU A 357 4.79 27.22 7.04
CA LEU A 357 4.08 26.56 5.94
C LEU A 357 4.90 25.43 5.31
N VAL A 358 6.15 25.70 4.95
CA VAL A 358 7.07 24.71 4.38
C VAL A 358 7.33 23.56 5.35
N SER A 359 7.59 23.86 6.63
CA SER A 359 7.81 22.82 7.66
C SER A 359 6.56 21.96 7.86
N ALA A 360 5.38 22.58 7.96
CA ALA A 360 4.11 21.85 8.11
C ALA A 360 3.82 20.96 6.89
N VAL A 361 4.08 21.44 5.68
CA VAL A 361 3.91 20.67 4.44
C VAL A 361 4.89 19.49 4.38
N CYS A 362 6.19 19.70 4.63
CA CYS A 362 7.17 18.62 4.64
C CYS A 362 6.91 17.59 5.75
N PHE A 363 6.52 18.03 6.95
CA PHE A 363 6.14 17.14 8.05
C PHE A 363 4.86 16.35 7.74
N PHE A 364 3.86 16.99 7.11
CA PHE A 364 2.64 16.30 6.67
C PHE A 364 2.94 15.27 5.57
N LEU A 365 3.77 15.62 4.58
CA LEU A 365 4.16 14.68 3.51
C LEU A 365 4.95 13.49 4.07
N PHE A 366 5.83 13.71 5.04
CA PHE A 366 6.49 12.65 5.78
C PHE A 366 5.49 11.76 6.53
N TYR A 367 4.59 12.37 7.33
CA TYR A 367 3.58 11.64 8.09
C TYR A 367 2.67 10.82 7.16
N TYR A 368 2.27 11.37 6.01
CA TYR A 368 1.52 10.65 5.00
C TYR A 368 2.34 9.48 4.43
N TYR A 369 3.60 9.71 4.05
CA TYR A 369 4.44 8.67 3.44
C TYR A 369 4.65 7.50 4.41
N VAL A 370 5.01 7.79 5.66
CA VAL A 370 5.08 6.79 6.74
C VAL A 370 3.73 6.10 6.87
N SER A 371 2.62 6.83 7.03
CA SER A 371 1.28 6.26 7.20
C SER A 371 0.63 5.63 5.95
N LYS A 372 1.34 5.52 4.82
CA LYS A 372 0.83 4.82 3.62
C LYS A 372 1.32 3.38 3.50
N ASP A 373 2.54 3.07 3.93
CA ASP A 373 3.06 1.69 4.00
C ASP A 373 2.58 0.97 5.28
N LEU A 374 1.42 1.38 5.82
CA LEU A 374 0.92 0.99 7.14
C LEU A 374 -0.44 0.29 7.07
N TRP A 375 -0.43 -0.91 6.51
CA TRP A 375 -1.32 -1.98 7.01
C TRP A 375 -1.02 -2.33 8.49
N PHE A 376 0.13 -1.89 9.03
CA PHE A 376 0.63 -2.21 10.37
C PHE A 376 0.44 -1.14 11.47
N TYR A 377 -0.19 0.01 11.20
CA TYR A 377 -0.22 1.17 12.13
C TYR A 377 -1.54 1.98 12.05
N SER A 378 -2.64 1.36 11.63
CA SER A 378 -3.90 2.07 11.34
C SER A 378 -4.53 2.81 12.53
N ASN A 379 -4.03 2.63 13.77
CA ASN A 379 -4.38 3.44 14.95
C ASN A 379 -3.18 3.71 15.90
N GLY A 380 -1.93 3.76 15.42
CA GLY A 380 -0.77 4.02 16.28
C GLY A 380 -0.31 2.85 17.17
N TYR A 381 -0.83 1.64 16.94
CA TYR A 381 -0.27 0.38 17.43
C TYR A 381 0.72 -0.16 16.42
N ILE A 382 1.85 -0.68 16.90
CA ILE A 382 2.43 -1.86 16.24
C ILE A 382 1.59 -3.05 16.68
N TYR A 383 1.04 -3.77 15.70
CA TYR A 383 0.82 -5.20 15.86
C TYR A 383 2.02 -5.94 15.27
N PHE A 384 2.78 -6.63 16.10
CA PHE A 384 3.49 -7.81 15.65
C PHE A 384 2.46 -8.94 15.64
N PHE A 385 1.94 -9.29 14.46
CA PHE A 385 1.49 -10.65 14.19
C PHE A 385 2.75 -11.48 13.87
N ASP A 386 3.50 -11.80 14.92
CA ASP A 386 4.16 -13.10 15.01
C ASP A 386 3.24 -13.91 15.93
N ASP A 387 2.83 -15.11 15.51
CA ASP A 387 1.73 -15.82 16.15
C ASP A 387 1.95 -15.99 17.66
N ILE A 388 0.90 -15.70 18.45
CA ILE A 388 0.81 -16.12 19.86
C ILE A 388 1.16 -17.60 19.99
N GLU A 389 0.80 -18.41 19.00
CA GLU A 389 1.14 -19.82 18.86
C GLU A 389 2.66 -20.06 18.86
N THR A 390 3.46 -19.26 18.14
CA THR A 390 4.93 -19.45 18.10
C THR A 390 5.66 -18.92 19.34
N VAL A 391 5.17 -17.83 19.95
CA VAL A 391 5.79 -17.22 21.13
C VAL A 391 5.43 -17.97 22.41
N TYR A 392 4.17 -18.40 22.55
CA TYR A 392 3.69 -19.15 23.72
C TYR A 392 4.47 -20.45 23.93
N TYR A 393 4.73 -21.22 22.86
CA TYR A 393 5.50 -22.48 22.99
C TYR A 393 6.96 -22.28 23.38
N LYS A 394 7.55 -21.08 23.17
CA LYS A 394 8.92 -20.76 23.58
C LYS A 394 8.99 -20.18 25.00
N HIS A 395 8.00 -19.39 25.41
CA HIS A 395 8.01 -18.67 26.69
C HIS A 395 6.64 -18.71 27.41
N PRO A 396 6.14 -19.89 27.82
CA PRO A 396 4.78 -20.03 28.37
C PRO A 396 4.59 -19.34 29.74
N HIS A 397 5.68 -19.08 30.47
CA HIS A 397 5.64 -18.35 31.74
C HIS A 397 5.25 -16.87 31.61
N LEU A 398 5.29 -16.31 30.39
CA LEU A 398 4.86 -14.93 30.10
C LEU A 398 3.34 -14.81 29.93
N PHE A 399 2.61 -15.94 29.93
CA PHE A 399 1.17 -16.00 29.65
C PHE A 399 0.42 -16.90 30.66
N PRO A 400 0.47 -16.60 31.97
CA PRO A 400 -0.08 -17.47 33.02
C PRO A 400 -1.60 -17.71 32.89
N ASP A 401 -2.35 -16.74 32.36
CA ASP A 401 -3.81 -16.81 32.24
C ASP A 401 -4.31 -17.46 30.94
N VAL A 402 -3.41 -17.82 30.01
CA VAL A 402 -3.77 -18.48 28.76
C VAL A 402 -4.00 -19.96 29.05
N ASN A 403 -5.28 -20.36 29.10
CA ASN A 403 -5.67 -21.76 29.23
C ASN A 403 -5.14 -22.57 28.02
N LYS A 404 -4.21 -23.50 28.31
CA LYS A 404 -3.55 -24.39 27.34
C LYS A 404 -4.54 -25.17 26.47
N ASP A 405 -5.68 -25.54 27.04
CA ASP A 405 -6.69 -26.38 26.38
C ASP A 405 -7.50 -25.62 25.32
N LYS A 406 -7.31 -24.29 25.23
CA LYS A 406 -7.94 -23.42 24.22
C LYS A 406 -7.01 -22.97 23.10
N LEU A 407 -5.72 -23.32 23.18
CA LEU A 407 -4.79 -23.09 22.07
C LEU A 407 -4.97 -24.20 21.03
N PRO A 408 -4.90 -23.88 19.72
CA PRO A 408 -4.86 -24.93 18.71
C PRO A 408 -3.66 -25.86 18.98
N PRO A 409 -3.79 -27.17 18.71
CA PRO A 409 -2.69 -28.09 18.92
C PRO A 409 -1.50 -27.66 18.08
N LYS A 410 -0.31 -27.65 18.70
CA LYS A 410 0.96 -27.32 18.04
C LYS A 410 1.02 -28.08 16.73
N GLN A 411 1.01 -27.36 15.60
CA GLN A 411 1.28 -27.98 14.31
C GLN A 411 2.74 -28.44 14.35
N GLU A 412 2.94 -29.73 14.64
CA GLU A 412 4.22 -30.35 14.43
C GLU A 412 4.50 -30.27 12.94
N ASN A 413 5.50 -29.46 12.59
CA ASN A 413 5.99 -29.35 11.22
C ASN A 413 6.53 -30.71 10.81
N THR A 414 5.67 -31.55 10.24
CA THR A 414 6.03 -32.73 9.46
C THR A 414 6.65 -32.29 8.13
N PHE A 415 7.80 -31.63 8.23
CA PHE A 415 8.80 -31.70 7.18
C PHE A 415 9.31 -33.15 7.19
N ILE A 416 8.78 -33.93 6.26
CA ILE A 416 9.36 -35.19 5.84
C ILE A 416 10.81 -34.90 5.42
N GLN A 417 11.77 -35.58 6.05
CA GLN A 417 13.18 -35.58 5.64
C GLN A 417 13.40 -36.45 4.40
#